data_AF-A0A0H4TKA7-F1
#
_entry.id   AF-A0A0H4TKA7-F1
#
_cell.length_a   1.000
_cell.length_b   1.000
_cell.length_c   1.000
_cell.angle_alpha   90.00
_cell.angle_beta   90.00
_cell.angle_gamma   90.00
#
_symmetry.space_group_name_H-M   'P 1'
#
loop_
_entity.id
_entity.type
_entity.pdbx_description
1 polymer ?
#
loop_
_entity_poly.entity_id
_entity_poly.type
_entity_poly.pdbx_seq_one_letter_code
_entity_poly.pdbx_strand_id
1 'polypeptide(L)'
;MAPRKVRVVANLIKGLNIDQARAQLRALPKRASGPVLKTLNSAVANAEHNFQLSKDNLYIAKIFVDGGPMLKRWMPRAMGRASAIQKKTSHLTVILGERIAAKAVKKAIKAKAVQTKQVPETALEKTAAEKIKSAPRAEKKEAIAKERAGGFAKRMFRRKSV
;
A
#
# COMPACT_ATOMS: atom_id res chain seq x y z
N MET A 1 -0.83 6.66 26.49
CA MET A 1 0.57 6.17 26.40
C MET A 1 1.45 7.30 25.85
N ALA A 2 2.78 7.20 25.95
CA ALA A 2 3.65 8.22 25.37
C ALA A 2 3.52 8.25 23.82
N PRO A 3 3.35 9.42 23.18
CA PRO A 3 3.10 9.52 21.73
C PRO A 3 4.14 8.79 20.89
N ARG A 4 5.43 8.93 21.24
CA ARG A 4 6.53 8.28 20.52
C ARG A 4 6.41 6.75 20.46
N LYS A 5 5.94 6.11 21.54
CA LYS A 5 5.76 4.65 21.58
C LYS A 5 4.62 4.18 20.68
N VAL A 6 3.56 4.98 20.57
CA VAL A 6 2.40 4.68 19.72
C VAL A 6 2.72 4.96 18.25
N ARG A 7 3.46 6.05 17.94
CA ARG A 7 3.88 6.40 16.58
C ARG A 7 4.66 5.29 15.87
N VAL A 8 5.53 4.59 16.60
CA VAL A 8 6.28 3.44 16.03
C VAL A 8 5.32 2.37 15.51
N VAL A 9 4.24 2.07 16.24
CA VAL A 9 3.24 1.08 15.83
C VAL A 9 2.32 1.62 14.74
N ALA A 10 1.88 2.88 14.87
CA ALA A 10 1.01 3.54 13.90
C ALA A 10 1.64 3.61 12.50
N ASN A 11 2.94 3.90 12.43
CA ASN A 11 3.66 3.99 11.17
C ASN A 11 3.77 2.63 10.44
N LEU A 12 3.76 1.51 11.17
CA LEU A 12 3.84 0.17 10.57
C LEU A 12 2.56 -0.20 9.80
N ILE A 13 1.40 0.24 10.28
CA ILE A 13 0.10 -0.16 9.72
C ILE A 13 -0.45 0.84 8.70
N LYS A 14 0.18 2.01 8.56
CA LYS A 14 -0.28 3.07 7.65
C LYS A 14 -0.27 2.55 6.20
N GLY A 15 -1.41 2.66 5.51
CA GLY A 15 -1.56 2.24 4.11
C GLY A 15 -1.91 0.75 3.90
N LEU A 16 -1.95 -0.06 4.97
CA LEU A 16 -2.35 -1.46 4.89
C LEU A 16 -3.87 -1.64 4.82
N ASN A 17 -4.29 -2.78 4.29
CA ASN A 17 -5.66 -3.25 4.38
C ASN A 17 -6.00 -3.66 5.82
N ILE A 18 -7.28 -3.64 6.18
CA ILE A 18 -7.75 -3.90 7.56
C ILE A 18 -7.28 -5.25 8.11
N ASP A 19 -7.42 -6.33 7.34
CA ASP A 19 -7.06 -7.67 7.83
C ASP A 19 -5.55 -7.84 8.03
N GLN A 20 -4.76 -7.30 7.10
CA GLN A 20 -3.30 -7.28 7.23
C GLN A 20 -2.87 -6.49 8.47
N ALA A 21 -3.48 -5.32 8.68
CA ALA A 21 -3.21 -4.51 9.87
C ALA A 21 -3.59 -5.23 11.16
N ARG A 22 -4.74 -5.93 11.21
CA ARG A 22 -5.15 -6.73 12.38
C ARG A 22 -4.16 -7.85 12.68
N ALA A 23 -3.75 -8.59 11.67
CA ALA A 23 -2.77 -9.67 11.83
C ALA A 23 -1.43 -9.14 12.36
N GLN A 24 -0.94 -8.06 11.77
CA GLN A 24 0.33 -7.44 12.17
C GLN A 24 0.28 -6.88 13.59
N LEU A 25 -0.83 -6.23 14.00
CA LEU A 25 -0.99 -5.72 15.36
C LEU A 25 -1.07 -6.83 16.41
N ARG A 26 -1.70 -7.97 16.10
CA ARG A 26 -1.76 -9.13 17.00
C ARG A 26 -0.40 -9.79 17.20
N ALA A 27 0.41 -9.87 16.15
CA ALA A 27 1.74 -10.47 16.22
C ALA A 27 2.80 -9.55 16.88
N LEU A 28 2.54 -8.25 16.96
CA LEU A 28 3.54 -7.29 17.41
C LEU A 28 3.72 -7.33 18.95
N PRO A 29 4.94 -7.55 19.48
CA PRO A 29 5.20 -7.66 20.93
C PRO A 29 5.22 -6.30 21.67
N LYS A 30 4.78 -5.21 21.02
CA LYS A 30 4.79 -3.87 21.61
C LYS A 30 3.47 -3.64 22.33
N ARG A 31 3.50 -3.24 23.61
CA ARG A 31 2.30 -2.89 24.40
C ARG A 31 1.35 -1.87 23.74
N ALA A 32 1.87 -1.02 22.85
CA ALA A 32 1.06 -0.07 22.10
C ALA A 32 0.13 -0.71 21.05
N SER A 33 0.32 -1.99 20.70
CA SER A 33 -0.53 -2.71 19.75
C SER A 33 -1.96 -2.89 20.25
N GLY A 34 -2.15 -3.21 21.53
CA GLY A 34 -3.48 -3.41 22.13
C GLY A 34 -4.42 -2.21 21.98
N PRO A 35 -4.02 -1.00 22.42
CA PRO A 35 -4.82 0.21 22.23
C PRO A 35 -5.12 0.53 20.76
N VAL A 36 -4.12 0.37 19.88
CA VAL A 36 -4.27 0.66 18.44
C VAL A 36 -5.24 -0.34 17.78
N LEU A 37 -5.17 -1.62 18.15
CA LEU A 37 -6.07 -2.66 17.67
C LEU A 37 -7.52 -2.39 18.09
N LYS A 38 -7.73 -1.97 19.35
CA LYS A 38 -9.06 -1.61 19.85
C LYS A 38 -9.66 -0.45 19.05
N THR A 39 -8.87 0.60 18.81
CA THR A 39 -9.32 1.76 18.01
C THR A 39 -9.60 1.40 16.56
N LEU A 40 -8.77 0.53 15.95
CA LEU A 40 -8.98 0.08 14.58
C LEU A 40 -10.30 -0.72 14.46
N ASN A 41 -10.57 -1.62 15.40
CA ASN A 41 -11.80 -2.40 15.41
C ASN A 41 -13.05 -1.52 15.58
N SER A 42 -12.96 -0.50 16.44
CA SER A 42 -14.03 0.49 16.60
C SER A 42 -14.24 1.31 15.33
N ALA A 43 -13.16 1.76 14.67
CA ALA A 43 -13.25 2.50 13.42
C ALA A 43 -13.91 1.68 12.30
N VAL A 44 -13.57 0.38 12.19
CA VAL A 44 -14.21 -0.54 11.24
C VAL A 44 -15.69 -0.70 11.56
N ALA A 45 -16.06 -0.95 12.81
CA ALA A 45 -17.46 -1.08 13.21
C ALA A 45 -18.29 0.19 12.88
N ASN A 46 -17.71 1.37 13.10
CA ASN A 46 -18.35 2.64 12.75
C ASN A 46 -18.52 2.81 11.23
N ALA A 47 -17.53 2.37 10.44
CA ALA A 47 -17.61 2.41 8.98
C ALA A 47 -18.73 1.51 8.45
N GLU A 48 -18.91 0.33 9.04
CA GLU A 48 -19.99 -0.59 8.68
C GLU A 48 -21.36 -0.06 9.08
N HIS A 49 -21.50 0.38 10.33
CA HIS A 49 -22.80 0.77 10.86
C HIS A 49 -23.31 2.07 10.23
N ASN A 50 -22.45 3.10 10.14
CA ASN A 50 -22.90 4.44 9.73
C ASN A 50 -22.87 4.65 8.22
N PHE A 51 -21.90 4.04 7.52
CA PHE A 51 -21.68 4.27 6.09
C PHE A 51 -21.95 3.01 5.24
N GLN A 52 -22.36 1.90 5.86
CA GLN A 52 -22.66 0.61 5.19
C GLN A 52 -21.53 0.12 4.28
N LEU A 53 -20.28 0.45 4.65
CA LEU A 53 -19.11 0.07 3.88
C LEU A 53 -18.68 -1.36 4.21
N SER A 54 -18.26 -2.11 3.20
CA SER A 54 -17.72 -3.46 3.39
C SER A 54 -16.27 -3.42 3.93
N LYS A 55 -15.96 -4.26 4.92
CA LYS A 55 -14.61 -4.42 5.52
C LYS A 55 -13.52 -4.63 4.48
N ASP A 56 -13.82 -5.41 3.44
CA ASP A 56 -12.85 -5.90 2.47
C ASP A 56 -12.30 -4.78 1.56
N ASN A 57 -13.06 -3.68 1.44
CA ASN A 57 -12.67 -2.54 0.61
C ASN A 57 -11.99 -1.42 1.41
N LEU A 58 -11.99 -1.52 2.74
CA LEU A 58 -11.41 -0.52 3.63
C LEU A 58 -9.90 -0.68 3.76
N TYR A 59 -9.22 0.45 3.83
CA TYR A 59 -7.80 0.51 4.15
C TYR A 59 -7.51 1.71 5.05
N ILE A 60 -6.36 1.67 5.72
CA ILE A 60 -5.93 2.75 6.61
C ILE A 60 -5.34 3.87 5.75
N ALA A 61 -6.10 4.93 5.53
CA ALA A 61 -5.64 6.07 4.72
C ALA A 61 -4.63 6.93 5.48
N LYS A 62 -4.97 7.33 6.71
CA LYS A 62 -4.10 8.15 7.56
C LYS A 62 -4.26 7.73 9.02
N ILE A 63 -3.17 7.80 9.77
CA ILE A 63 -3.17 7.67 11.23
C ILE A 63 -2.33 8.79 11.81
N PHE A 64 -2.90 9.48 12.80
CA PHE A 64 -2.23 10.54 13.54
C PHE A 64 -2.14 10.18 15.02
N VAL A 65 -1.03 10.60 15.63
CA VAL A 65 -0.78 10.40 17.05
C VAL A 65 -0.28 11.72 17.62
N ASP A 66 -1.18 12.42 18.26
CA ASP A 66 -0.95 13.75 18.82
C ASP A 66 -0.63 13.67 20.30
N GLY A 67 0.09 14.69 20.79
CA GLY A 67 0.41 14.81 22.21
C GLY A 67 -0.85 15.16 22.99
N GLY A 68 -1.14 14.38 24.04
CA GLY A 68 -2.19 14.72 24.99
C GLY A 68 -1.64 15.49 26.20
N PRO A 69 -2.50 15.79 27.18
CA PRO A 69 -2.09 16.46 28.41
C PRO A 69 -0.96 15.69 29.12
N MET A 70 0.05 16.42 29.57
CA MET A 70 1.21 15.86 30.26
C MET A 70 1.10 16.17 31.76
N LEU A 71 1.07 15.13 32.58
CA LEU A 71 1.02 15.28 34.04
C LEU A 71 2.45 15.38 34.58
N LYS A 72 2.73 16.43 35.35
CA LYS A 72 4.02 16.65 36.02
C LYS A 72 4.02 15.96 37.39
N ARG A 73 5.07 15.22 37.71
CA ARG A 73 5.33 14.61 39.03
C ARG A 73 6.76 14.95 39.44
N TRP A 74 6.98 15.30 40.69
CA TRP A 74 8.32 15.60 41.18
C TRP A 74 8.99 14.35 41.72
N MET A 75 10.27 14.19 41.43
CA MET A 75 11.11 13.11 41.96
C MET A 75 12.30 13.74 42.69
N PRO A 76 12.51 13.43 43.98
CA PRO A 76 13.66 13.91 44.74
C PRO A 76 14.96 13.37 44.14
N ARG A 77 16.02 14.19 44.19
CA ARG A 77 17.37 13.89 43.72
C ARG A 77 18.40 14.34 44.75
N ALA A 78 19.66 13.94 44.56
CA ALA A 78 20.77 14.28 45.45
C ALA A 78 20.94 15.81 45.62
N MET A 79 21.50 16.21 46.77
CA MET A 79 21.77 17.60 47.14
C MET A 79 20.50 18.48 47.15
N GLY A 80 19.38 17.98 47.67
CA GLY A 80 18.13 18.74 47.80
C GLY A 80 17.46 19.12 46.47
N ARG A 81 17.91 18.58 45.34
CA ARG A 81 17.36 18.91 44.01
C ARG A 81 16.07 18.14 43.74
N ALA A 82 15.16 18.74 42.97
CA ALA A 82 13.95 18.07 42.49
C ALA A 82 13.93 18.07 40.95
N SER A 83 13.70 16.90 40.36
CA SER A 83 13.54 16.76 38.91
C SER A 83 12.10 16.38 38.56
N ALA A 84 11.60 16.88 37.42
CA ALA A 84 10.23 16.61 36.99
C ALA A 84 10.17 15.35 36.11
N ILE A 85 9.29 14.42 36.47
CA ILE A 85 8.85 13.30 35.63
C ILE A 85 7.56 13.70 34.92
N GLN A 86 7.55 13.62 33.59
CA GLN A 86 6.37 13.88 32.78
C GLN A 86 5.67 12.56 32.41
N LYS A 87 4.44 12.37 32.89
CA LYS A 87 3.57 11.27 32.44
C LYS A 87 2.80 11.73 31.20
N LYS A 88 3.27 11.29 30.04
CA LYS A 88 2.75 11.70 28.72
C LYS A 88 1.56 10.85 28.30
N THR A 89 0.50 11.51 27.82
CA THR A 89 -0.65 10.89 27.18
C THR A 89 -0.68 11.24 25.68
N SER A 90 -1.61 10.66 24.92
CA SER A 90 -1.68 10.81 23.47
C SER A 90 -3.12 10.67 22.98
N HIS A 91 -3.48 11.43 21.95
CA HIS A 91 -4.70 11.23 21.17
C HIS A 91 -4.37 10.45 19.89
N LEU A 92 -5.23 9.51 19.52
CA LEU A 92 -5.06 8.65 18.36
C LEU A 92 -6.22 8.87 17.41
N THR A 93 -5.91 9.29 16.18
CA THR A 93 -6.91 9.52 15.13
C THR A 93 -6.65 8.55 13.99
N VAL A 94 -7.66 7.74 13.66
CA VAL A 94 -7.59 6.76 12.57
C VAL A 94 -8.59 7.16 11.50
N ILE A 95 -8.10 7.34 10.28
CA ILE A 95 -8.92 7.66 9.11
C ILE A 95 -8.86 6.47 8.17
N LEU A 96 -10.04 5.87 7.94
CA LEU A 96 -10.22 4.81 6.96
C LEU A 96 -10.61 5.43 5.63
N GLY A 97 -10.12 4.84 4.55
CA GLY A 97 -10.53 5.16 3.19
C GLY A 97 -11.01 3.91 2.48
N GLU A 98 -11.72 4.11 1.37
CA GLU A 98 -12.20 3.01 0.54
C GLU A 98 -11.45 2.95 -0.79
N ARG A 99 -11.18 1.74 -1.27
CA ARG A 99 -10.52 1.47 -2.56
C ARG A 99 -11.54 1.13 -3.67
N ILE A 100 -12.56 1.96 -3.89
CA ILE A 100 -13.53 1.73 -5.00
C ILE A 100 -12.89 2.05 -6.36
N ALA A 101 -12.16 3.17 -6.48
CA ALA A 101 -11.72 3.73 -7.76
C ALA A 101 -10.86 2.75 -8.59
N ALA A 102 -9.99 1.96 -7.95
CA ALA A 102 -9.13 1.01 -8.65
C ALA A 102 -9.88 -0.23 -9.17
N LYS A 103 -10.96 -0.66 -8.51
CA LYS A 103 -11.77 -1.80 -8.95
C LYS A 103 -12.72 -1.41 -10.08
N ALA A 104 -13.32 -0.23 -10.03
CA ALA A 104 -14.17 0.29 -11.12
C ALA A 104 -13.38 0.49 -12.43
N VAL A 105 -12.17 1.06 -12.35
CA VAL A 105 -11.29 1.25 -13.52
C VAL A 105 -10.80 -0.11 -14.08
N LYS A 106 -10.41 -1.07 -13.22
CA LYS A 106 -10.03 -2.42 -13.66
C LYS A 106 -11.22 -3.20 -14.24
N LYS A 107 -12.43 -3.01 -13.72
CA LYS A 107 -13.67 -3.61 -14.24
C LYS A 107 -14.04 -3.00 -15.61
N ALA A 108 -13.85 -1.70 -15.80
CA ALA A 108 -14.04 -1.02 -17.09
C ALA A 108 -13.00 -1.46 -18.16
N ILE A 109 -11.74 -1.65 -17.77
CA ILE A 109 -10.69 -2.16 -18.67
C ILE A 109 -10.95 -3.64 -19.05
N LYS A 110 -11.40 -4.47 -18.10
CA LYS A 110 -11.82 -5.86 -18.40
C LYS A 110 -13.08 -5.91 -19.27
N ALA A 111 -14.06 -5.04 -19.04
CA ALA A 111 -15.27 -4.98 -19.86
C ALA A 111 -14.98 -4.57 -21.32
N LYS A 112 -14.06 -3.62 -21.54
CA LYS A 112 -13.59 -3.25 -22.88
C LYS A 112 -12.82 -4.38 -23.58
N ALA A 113 -12.05 -5.18 -22.85
CA ALA A 113 -11.30 -6.31 -23.41
C ALA A 113 -12.17 -7.56 -23.72
N VAL A 114 -13.37 -7.66 -23.13
CA VAL A 114 -14.32 -8.76 -23.38
C VAL A 114 -15.18 -8.48 -24.62
N GLN A 115 -15.48 -7.22 -24.92
CA GLN A 115 -16.26 -6.84 -26.12
C GLN A 115 -15.48 -7.01 -27.44
N THR A 116 -14.15 -6.96 -27.43
CA THR A 116 -13.32 -7.18 -28.65
C THR A 116 -13.17 -8.65 -29.05
N LYS A 117 -13.75 -9.59 -28.29
CA LYS A 117 -13.60 -11.04 -28.51
C LYS A 117 -14.89 -11.75 -28.95
N GLN A 118 -16.01 -11.04 -29.12
CA GLN A 118 -17.29 -11.68 -29.42
C GLN A 118 -18.07 -10.92 -30.50
N VAL A 119 -17.74 -11.18 -31.77
CA VAL A 119 -18.73 -11.33 -32.86
C VAL A 119 -18.27 -12.55 -33.70
N PRO A 120 -19.15 -13.54 -33.96
CA PRO A 120 -18.81 -14.78 -34.64
C PRO A 120 -18.89 -14.62 -36.17
N GLU A 121 -17.80 -14.94 -36.88
CA GLU A 121 -17.77 -14.95 -38.35
C GLU A 121 -18.05 -16.37 -38.87
N THR A 122 -19.32 -16.63 -39.18
CA THR A 122 -19.70 -17.58 -40.23
C THR A 122 -20.54 -16.83 -41.26
N ALA A 123 -20.12 -16.92 -42.51
CA ALA A 123 -20.77 -16.51 -43.76
C ALA A 123 -20.83 -14.99 -44.06
N LEU A 124 -19.93 -14.53 -44.93
CA LEU A 124 -20.28 -13.79 -46.16
C LEU A 124 -19.12 -13.94 -47.17
N GLU A 125 -19.39 -14.77 -48.18
CA GLU A 125 -18.62 -14.86 -49.41
C GLU A 125 -18.80 -13.59 -50.28
N LYS A 126 -17.76 -13.23 -51.06
CA LYS A 126 -17.79 -12.55 -52.38
C LYS A 126 -18.36 -11.11 -52.39
N THR A 127 -17.71 -10.04 -52.86
CA THR A 127 -16.79 -9.83 -54.00
C THR A 127 -16.01 -8.52 -53.83
N ALA A 128 -14.76 -8.58 -54.27
CA ALA A 128 -13.79 -7.55 -54.62
C ALA A 128 -14.23 -6.08 -54.78
N ALA A 129 -13.44 -5.20 -54.15
CA ALA A 129 -12.73 -4.01 -54.69
C ALA A 129 -12.43 -3.09 -53.49
N GLU A 130 -11.29 -2.44 -53.29
CA GLU A 130 -10.08 -2.23 -54.05
C GLU A 130 -9.07 -1.60 -53.08
N LYS A 131 -7.80 -1.90 -53.30
CA LYS A 131 -6.62 -1.04 -53.07
C LYS A 131 -6.14 -0.71 -51.63
N ILE A 132 -5.05 -1.41 -51.33
CA ILE A 132 -3.75 -0.90 -50.83
C ILE A 132 -3.75 -0.33 -49.39
N LYS A 133 -3.15 -1.09 -48.47
CA LYS A 133 -1.98 -0.66 -47.67
C LYS A 133 -1.40 -1.78 -46.79
N SER A 134 -0.17 -2.15 -47.16
CA SER A 134 0.99 -2.37 -46.27
C SER A 134 0.94 -3.44 -45.17
N ALA A 135 1.75 -4.48 -45.46
CA ALA A 135 2.68 -5.20 -44.58
C ALA A 135 2.16 -6.40 -43.78
N PRO A 136 2.52 -7.65 -44.18
CA PRO A 136 2.60 -8.75 -43.25
C PRO A 136 3.95 -8.72 -42.53
N ARG A 137 3.89 -8.70 -41.21
CA ARG A 137 4.95 -9.14 -40.32
C ARG A 137 4.71 -10.63 -40.04
N ALA A 138 5.65 -11.48 -40.42
CA ALA A 138 5.84 -12.82 -39.83
C ALA A 138 7.28 -13.25 -40.17
N GLU A 139 8.19 -13.32 -39.20
CA GLU A 139 8.43 -14.52 -38.38
C GLU A 139 8.85 -15.71 -39.28
N LYS A 140 9.99 -16.39 -39.10
CA LYS A 140 10.45 -17.03 -37.86
C LYS A 140 11.74 -17.85 -38.14
N LYS A 141 12.38 -18.26 -37.04
CA LYS A 141 13.34 -19.38 -36.86
C LYS A 141 14.84 -19.10 -37.04
N GLU A 142 15.45 -18.84 -35.88
CA GLU A 142 16.46 -19.71 -35.27
C GLU A 142 17.40 -20.50 -36.20
N ALA A 143 18.65 -20.03 -36.26
CA ALA A 143 19.86 -20.83 -36.32
C ALA A 143 20.99 -19.97 -35.69
N ILE A 144 21.31 -20.17 -34.41
CA ILE A 144 22.47 -20.94 -33.93
C ILE A 144 23.83 -20.29 -34.25
N ALA A 145 24.40 -19.69 -33.19
CA ALA A 145 25.82 -19.73 -32.79
C ALA A 145 26.92 -19.16 -33.71
N LYS A 146 27.33 -17.93 -33.38
CA LYS A 146 28.69 -17.31 -33.33
C LYS A 146 28.43 -15.83 -33.65
N GLU A 147 28.52 -14.91 -32.70
CA GLU A 147 29.79 -14.41 -32.17
C GLU A 147 29.68 -14.01 -30.70
N ARG A 148 30.60 -14.56 -29.91
CA ARG A 148 31.05 -13.95 -28.67
C ARG A 148 32.05 -12.86 -29.04
N ALA A 149 31.83 -11.62 -28.62
CA ALA A 149 32.92 -10.70 -28.27
C ALA A 149 32.39 -9.48 -27.50
N GLY A 150 32.80 -9.36 -26.23
CA GLY A 150 32.85 -8.09 -25.48
C GLY A 150 31.52 -7.63 -24.86
N GLY A 151 31.32 -7.64 -23.55
CA GLY A 151 32.27 -7.79 -22.45
C GLY A 151 31.63 -7.21 -21.20
N PHE A 152 31.10 -8.09 -20.37
CA PHE A 152 30.50 -7.85 -19.04
C PHE A 152 31.54 -7.36 -17.99
N ALA A 153 32.69 -6.83 -18.43
CA ALA A 153 33.87 -6.61 -17.61
C ALA A 153 34.35 -5.14 -17.55
N LYS A 154 33.47 -4.15 -17.78
CA LYS A 154 33.85 -2.72 -17.69
C LYS A 154 33.01 -1.85 -16.75
N ARG A 155 32.29 -2.46 -15.80
CA ARG A 155 31.58 -1.73 -14.73
C ARG A 155 32.08 -2.05 -13.32
N MET A 156 33.36 -2.38 -13.21
CA MET A 156 34.07 -2.56 -11.95
C MET A 156 35.31 -1.67 -11.99
N PHE A 157 35.17 -0.34 -11.90
CA PHE A 157 36.20 0.66 -11.51
C PHE A 157 35.71 2.06 -11.91
N ARG A 158 34.85 2.66 -11.09
CA ARG A 158 34.78 4.13 -10.94
C ARG A 158 34.93 4.44 -9.47
N ARG A 159 36.18 4.42 -9.01
CA ARG A 159 36.59 4.90 -7.69
C ARG A 159 37.72 5.91 -7.90
N LYS A 160 37.45 7.14 -7.44
CA LYS A 160 38.32 8.28 -7.10
C LYS A 160 38.99 9.10 -8.22
N SER A 161 38.63 10.40 -8.21
CA SER A 161 39.46 11.64 -8.17
C SER A 161 38.74 12.70 -9.01
N VAL A 162 38.46 13.93 -8.58
CA VAL A 162 39.01 14.82 -7.53
C VAL A 162 37.85 15.40 -6.71
#